data_AF-A0A1C7N4P6-F1
#
_entry.id   AF-A0A1C7N4P6-F1
#
_cell.length_a   1.000
_cell.length_b   1.000
_cell.length_c   1.000
_cell.angle_alpha   90.00
_cell.angle_beta   90.00
_cell.angle_gamma   90.00
#
_symmetry.space_group_name_H-M   'P 1'
#
loop_
_entity.id
_entity.type
_entity.pdbx_description
1 polymer ?
#
loop_
_entity_poly.entity_id
_entity_poly.type
_entity_poly.pdbx_seq_one_letter_code
_entity_poly.pdbx_strand_id
1 'polypeptide(L)' 'TDVKDSVVYLEDGIEQDVVAKLESMGHACHLVHNHARALFGRGQIIRSKKDKRTGRHVLSAGSDPRGDGCAIGW' A
#
# COMPACT_ATOMS: atom_id res chain seq x y z
N THR A 1 4.97 11.47 -27.24
CA THR A 1 4.25 12.40 -26.34
C THR A 1 5.25 12.89 -25.35
N ASP A 2 5.57 14.18 -25.41
CA ASP A 2 6.50 14.84 -24.51
C ASP A 2 5.99 14.67 -23.07
N VAL A 3 6.62 13.78 -22.29
CA VAL A 3 6.15 13.49 -20.93
C VAL A 3 6.57 14.67 -20.06
N LYS A 4 5.67 15.66 -19.99
CA LYS A 4 5.62 16.63 -18.90
C LYS A 4 5.67 15.88 -17.58
N ASP A 5 6.78 16.02 -16.86
CA ASP A 5 7.08 15.59 -15.49
C ASP A 5 6.37 14.32 -14.98
N SER A 6 7.14 13.26 -14.72
CA SER A 6 6.61 12.04 -14.09
C SER A 6 6.22 12.32 -12.64
N VAL A 7 4.94 12.62 -12.40
CA VAL A 7 4.40 12.91 -11.07
C VAL A 7 4.23 11.63 -10.25
N VAL A 8 4.74 11.63 -9.01
CA VAL A 8 4.67 10.51 -8.07
C VAL A 8 4.13 11.00 -6.73
N TYR A 9 3.02 10.42 -6.28
CA TYR A 9 2.48 10.67 -4.94
C TYR A 9 3.03 9.63 -3.97
N LEU A 10 3.44 10.05 -2.78
CA LEU A 10 4.03 9.19 -1.76
C LEU A 10 3.27 9.31 -0.43
N GLU A 11 3.12 8.19 0.26
CA GLU A 11 2.48 8.13 1.58
C GLU A 11 3.41 8.52 2.72
N ASP A 12 2.80 8.80 3.88
CA ASP A 12 3.48 8.81 5.17
C ASP A 12 4.29 7.52 5.39
N GLY A 13 5.53 7.66 5.90
CA GLY A 13 6.41 6.55 6.21
C GLY A 13 7.43 6.19 5.14
N ILE A 14 7.40 6.85 3.97
CA ILE A 14 8.51 6.81 3.02
C ILE A 14 9.64 7.70 3.51
N GLU A 15 10.87 7.19 3.48
CA GLU A 15 12.06 7.93 3.93
C GLU A 15 12.36 9.11 3.00
N GLN A 16 12.81 10.23 3.56
CA GLN A 16 13.03 11.47 2.82
C GLN A 16 14.15 11.34 1.77
N ASP A 17 15.14 10.49 2.00
CA ASP A 17 16.22 10.21 1.05
C ASP A 17 15.70 9.47 -0.20
N VAL A 18 14.70 8.60 -0.05
CA VAL A 18 14.00 7.96 -1.18
C VAL A 18 13.28 9.01 -2.02
N VAL A 19 12.60 9.97 -1.38
CA VAL A 19 11.93 11.08 -2.09
C VAL A 19 12.95 11.90 -2.88
N ALA A 20 14.04 12.34 -2.22
CA ALA A 20 15.10 13.11 -2.88
C ALA A 20 15.76 12.34 -4.04
N LYS A 21 15.92 11.03 -3.91
CA LYS A 21 16.47 10.19 -4.97
C LYS A 21 15.53 10.11 -6.17
N LEU A 22 14.22 9.96 -5.95
CA LEU A 22 13.23 10.00 -7.03
C LEU A 22 13.21 11.36 -7.74
N GLU A 23 13.29 12.46 -6.99
CA GLU A 23 13.40 13.80 -7.55
C GLU A 23 14.68 13.98 -8.38
N SER A 24 15.81 13.44 -7.92
CA SER A 24 17.07 13.43 -8.69
C SER A 24 17.01 12.64 -10.00
N MET A 25 16.06 11.71 -10.11
CA MET A 25 15.79 10.94 -11.34
C MET A 25 14.83 11.68 -12.29
N GLY A 26 14.34 12.87 -11.92
CA GLY A 26 13.43 13.69 -12.72
C GLY A 26 11.95 13.48 -12.41
N HIS A 27 11.60 12.82 -11.31
CA HIS A 27 10.21 12.70 -10.88
C HIS A 27 9.76 13.94 -10.10
N ALA A 28 8.52 14.37 -10.30
CA ALA A 28 7.88 15.38 -9.46
C ALA A 28 7.19 14.67 -8.28
N CYS A 29 7.78 14.73 -7.10
CA CYS A 29 7.29 14.00 -5.93
C CYS A 29 6.36 14.85 -5.06
N HIS A 30 5.26 14.25 -4.59
CA HIS A 30 4.31 14.88 -3.67
C HIS A 30 4.02 13.96 -2.50
N LEU A 31 4.39 14.38 -1.30
CA LEU A 31 4.01 13.70 -0.07
C LEU A 31 2.54 14.00 0.25
N VAL A 32 1.78 12.95 0.54
CA VAL A 32 0.35 13.02 0.84
C VAL A 32 0.14 12.49 2.25
N HIS A 33 -0.47 13.32 3.07
CA HIS A 33 -0.60 13.10 4.51
C HIS A 33 -2.04 12.86 4.93
N ASN A 34 -2.23 12.23 6.10
CA ASN A 34 -3.53 12.12 6.77
C ASN A 34 -4.63 11.52 5.85
N HIS A 35 -5.86 12.04 5.94
CA HIS A 35 -7.01 11.55 5.18
C HIS A 35 -6.88 11.71 3.66
N ALA A 36 -6.00 12.60 3.16
CA ALA A 36 -5.75 12.73 1.73
C ALA A 36 -5.11 11.45 1.14
N ARG A 37 -4.53 10.58 1.98
CA ARG A 37 -4.05 9.26 1.58
C ARG A 37 -5.14 8.30 1.09
N ALA A 38 -6.41 8.69 1.15
CA ALA A 38 -7.49 7.99 0.44
C ALA A 38 -7.20 7.81 -1.07
N LEU A 39 -6.30 8.63 -1.63
CA LEU A 39 -5.76 8.50 -2.99
C LEU A 39 -5.17 7.11 -3.29
N PHE A 40 -4.52 6.46 -2.31
CA PHE A 40 -3.76 5.22 -2.53
C PHE A 40 -4.59 3.93 -2.43
N GLY A 41 -5.91 4.07 -2.32
CA GLY A 41 -6.84 2.94 -2.26
C GLY A 41 -6.87 2.24 -0.90
N ARG A 42 -7.68 1.17 -0.82
CA ARG A 42 -7.89 0.37 0.38
C ARG A 42 -7.90 -1.11 0.01
N GLY A 43 -6.92 -1.86 0.51
CA GLY A 43 -6.74 -3.27 0.19
C GLY A 43 -7.56 -4.21 1.08
N GLN A 44 -7.96 -5.36 0.53
CA GLN A 44 -8.55 -6.47 1.28
C GLN A 44 -7.86 -7.77 0.81
N ILE A 45 -7.50 -8.67 1.72
CA ILE A 45 -6.81 -9.92 1.36
C ILE A 45 -7.33 -11.11 2.16
N ILE A 46 -7.46 -12.26 1.48
CA ILE A 46 -7.63 -13.57 2.10
C ILE A 46 -6.57 -14.50 1.54
N ARG A 47 -5.79 -15.11 2.41
CA ARG A 47 -4.76 -16.09 2.08
C ARG A 47 -5.19 -17.48 2.57
N SER A 48 -5.13 -18.46 1.68
CA SER A 48 -5.28 -19.88 2.02
C SER A 48 -3.92 -20.57 2.04
N LYS A 49 -3.54 -21.15 3.18
CA LYS A 49 -2.28 -21.90 3.34
C LYS A 49 -2.57 -23.30 3.86
N LYS A 50 -2.04 -24.32 3.20
CA LYS A 50 -2.07 -25.69 3.72
C LYS A 50 -1.07 -25.82 4.87
N ASP A 51 -1.54 -26.11 6.07
CA ASP A 51 -0.70 -26.42 7.23
C ASP A 51 0.02 -27.75 6.98
N LYS A 52 1.36 -27.73 7.06
CA LYS A 52 2.20 -28.91 6.84
C LYS A 52 2.04 -29.97 7.93
N ARG A 53 1.67 -29.58 9.15
CA ARG A 53 1.52 -30.49 10.29
C ARG A 53 0.18 -31.22 10.25
N THR A 54 -0.89 -30.51 9.88
CA THR A 54 -2.26 -31.05 9.94
C THR A 54 -2.85 -31.40 8.58
N GLY A 55 -2.25 -30.94 7.49
CA GLY A 55 -2.76 -31.09 6.12
C GLY A 55 -3.99 -30.22 5.81
N ARG A 56 -4.51 -29.47 6.78
CA ARG A 56 -5.71 -28.63 6.63
C ARG A 56 -5.38 -27.29 6.00
N HIS A 57 -6.37 -26.70 5.32
CA HIS A 57 -6.27 -25.29 4.91
C HIS A 57 -6.52 -24.39 6.11
N VAL A 58 -5.63 -23.42 6.30
CA VAL A 58 -5.76 -22.33 7.26
C VAL A 58 -5.94 -21.05 6.48
N LEU A 59 -6.99 -20.31 6.81
CA LEU A 59 -7.27 -19.00 6.24
C LEU A 59 -6.67 -17.91 7.12
N SER A 60 -6.08 -16.91 6.50
CA SER A 60 -5.63 -15.69 7.17
C SER A 60 -6.10 -14.52 6.33
N ALA A 61 -6.75 -13.54 6.95
CA ALA A 61 -7.32 -12.39 6.25
C ALA A 61 -6.75 -11.09 6.82
N GLY A 62 -6.73 -10.05 5.98
CA GLY A 62 -6.31 -8.70 6.35
C GLY A 62 -7.22 -7.68 5.71
N SER A 63 -7.56 -6.64 6.47
CA SER A 63 -8.30 -5.47 6.01
C SER A 63 -7.43 -4.24 6.18
N ASP A 64 -7.45 -3.35 5.20
CA ASP A 64 -6.70 -2.09 5.25
C ASP A 64 -7.19 -1.21 6.41
N PRO A 65 -6.30 -0.81 7.34
CA PRO A 65 -6.68 -0.04 8.52
C PRO A 65 -7.13 1.40 8.21
N ARG A 66 -6.98 1.87 6.97
CA ARG A 66 -7.37 3.23 6.53
C ARG A 66 -8.84 3.32 6.11
N GLY A 67 -9.61 2.24 6.18
CA GLY A 67 -11.05 2.23 5.99
C GLY A 67 -11.78 1.63 7.18
N ASP A 68 -13.10 1.75 7.19
CA ASP A 68 -13.96 1.21 8.26
C ASP A 68 -14.24 -0.31 8.11
N GLY A 69 -13.62 -0.95 7.12
CA GLY A 69 -13.77 -2.38 6.85
C GLY A 69 -13.06 -3.26 7.88
N CYS A 70 -13.39 -4.56 7.89
CA CYS A 70 -12.78 -5.52 8.79
C CYS A 70 -12.59 -6.91 8.15
N ALA A 71 -11.62 -7.66 8.65
CA ALA A 71 -11.41 -9.06 8.31
C ALA A 71 -12.07 -9.95 9.38
N ILE A 72 -13.05 -10.76 8.98
CA ILE A 72 -13.83 -11.62 9.89
C ILE A 72 -13.66 -13.09 9.50
N GLY A 73 -13.44 -13.94 10.50
CA GLY A 73 -13.45 -15.40 10.35
C GLY A 73 -14.74 -16.02 10.86
N TRP A 74 -14.98 -17.28 10.48
CA TRP A 74 -16.04 -18.13 11.01
C TRP A 74 -15.46 -19.52 11.35
#